data_AF-A0A850NSQ8-F1
#
_entry.id   AF-A0A850NSQ8-F1
#
_cell.length_a   1.000
_cell.length_b   1.000
_cell.length_c   1.000
_cell.angle_alpha   90.00
_cell.angle_beta   90.00
_cell.angle_gamma   90.00
#
_symmetry.space_group_name_H-M   'P 1'
#
loop_
_entity.id
_entity.type
_entity.pdbx_description
1 polymer ?
#
loop_
_entity_poly.entity_id
_entity_poly.type
_entity_poly.pdbx_seq_one_letter_code
_entity_poly.pdbx_strand_id
1 'polypeptide(L)'
;DRGATHVAIAAQGVQASLNLASSTACAGPMILDDAPDGRPPARCTVLRLGIRHDGDAPASLPLTIPDEMSFPVVSLVRLDPTSPIPQVMVSVYSGGAHCCEITSIVGRRADGTWQATPPVTEDDGNQPEIVAPGQGAAPVLVTHDGRFNYTFASHAGSYLPLVLLGYADGALRDVTRDPANRSVLEADLDRQRSNWIAGGRSEPNGFLAYAVATAANLGDPAPAWRAMLAGQDRSPGAVTPTPCEMLGQAQHTCTDAQKKAVPFPQGLSLLLVHAGYLTEAQARDLSGHTAGPGAPRYRPDFPCDPPPADNAIAAMLCSDGDAAKHQLQFDQVYYALRQQIGPEGWAALKADVIRDENEADRACGLPVPGAPDQTMPAQASACWIAASDRLADRYRQRLSGSPLEESRRDIDTHLALQQRLVELGYLPADTKVDGVYGEATRAAIAAWQRAAQRPTADGFLSDADAAALAAPPA
;
A
#
# COMPACT_ATOMS: atom_id res chain seq x y z
N ASP A 1 39.85 15.11 -37.53
CA ASP A 1 39.69 13.79 -36.91
C ASP A 1 38.40 13.12 -37.33
N ARG A 2 38.51 12.12 -38.23
CA ARG A 2 37.39 11.22 -38.53
C ARG A 2 37.35 10.21 -37.38
N GLY A 3 36.34 10.31 -36.51
CA GLY A 3 36.14 9.33 -35.44
C GLY A 3 36.08 7.92 -36.01
N ALA A 4 36.68 6.95 -35.31
CA ALA A 4 36.55 5.55 -35.69
C ALA A 4 35.10 5.10 -35.43
N THR A 5 34.47 4.48 -36.43
CA THR A 5 33.17 3.82 -36.27
C THR A 5 33.42 2.44 -35.66
N HIS A 6 32.88 2.19 -34.48
CA HIS A 6 33.10 0.95 -33.73
C HIS A 6 31.97 -0.06 -33.92
N VAL A 7 30.73 0.44 -34.06
CA VAL A 7 29.54 -0.38 -34.32
C VAL A 7 28.68 0.37 -35.33
N ALA A 8 28.12 -0.34 -36.31
CA ALA A 8 27.11 0.19 -37.23
C ALA A 8 26.07 -0.88 -37.56
N ILE A 9 24.79 -0.54 -37.40
CA ILE A 9 23.65 -1.39 -37.73
C ILE A 9 22.70 -0.62 -38.64
N ALA A 10 21.95 -1.35 -39.47
CA ALA A 10 20.98 -0.74 -40.36
C ALA A 10 19.76 -1.64 -40.57
N ALA A 11 18.58 -1.04 -40.59
CA ALA A 11 17.32 -1.70 -40.92
C ALA A 11 16.31 -0.65 -41.41
N GLN A 12 15.53 -1.00 -42.44
CA GLN A 12 14.40 -0.19 -42.92
C GLN A 12 14.76 1.29 -43.16
N GLY A 13 15.94 1.52 -43.78
CA GLY A 13 16.42 2.86 -44.12
C GLY A 13 17.12 3.62 -42.98
N VAL A 14 17.03 3.14 -41.74
CA VAL A 14 17.74 3.74 -40.59
C VAL A 14 19.11 3.11 -40.47
N GLN A 15 20.15 3.94 -40.36
CA GLN A 15 21.51 3.55 -40.00
C GLN A 15 21.86 4.16 -38.66
N ALA A 16 22.22 3.34 -37.68
CA ALA A 16 22.72 3.75 -36.38
C ALA A 16 24.19 3.34 -36.24
N SER A 17 25.04 4.24 -35.75
CA SER A 17 26.45 3.92 -35.49
C SER A 17 26.98 4.53 -34.20
N LEU A 18 27.88 3.80 -33.54
CA LEU A 18 28.63 4.27 -32.38
C LEU A 18 30.02 4.70 -32.83
N ASN A 19 30.36 5.96 -32.57
CA ASN A 19 31.61 6.58 -33.00
C ASN A 19 32.29 7.28 -31.82
N LEU A 20 33.58 7.05 -31.62
CA LEU A 20 34.36 7.82 -30.65
C LEU A 20 34.73 9.18 -31.26
N ALA A 21 34.47 10.26 -30.52
CA ALA A 21 34.81 11.61 -30.94
C ALA A 21 35.41 12.41 -29.78
N SER A 22 36.50 13.14 -30.05
CA SER A 22 37.03 14.15 -29.11
C SER A 22 36.02 15.30 -28.97
N SER A 23 35.70 15.67 -27.73
CA SER A 23 34.78 16.75 -27.37
C SER A 23 35.44 17.72 -26.39
N THR A 24 35.08 19.00 -26.50
CA THR A 24 35.39 20.05 -25.49
C THR A 24 34.16 20.38 -24.63
N ALA A 25 33.01 19.78 -24.93
CA ALA A 25 31.75 19.93 -24.19
C ALA A 25 31.50 18.65 -23.37
N CYS A 26 32.22 18.53 -22.26
CA CYS A 26 32.31 17.32 -21.45
C CYS A 26 31.27 17.24 -20.32
N ALA A 27 30.33 18.19 -20.28
CA ALA A 27 29.15 18.22 -19.41
C ALA A 27 27.91 18.76 -20.14
N GLY A 28 27.77 18.42 -21.43
CA GLY A 28 26.53 18.66 -22.15
C GLY A 28 25.46 17.63 -21.77
N PRO A 29 24.17 17.85 -22.10
CA PRO A 29 23.14 16.85 -21.90
C PRO A 29 23.47 15.57 -22.67
N MET A 30 23.62 14.46 -21.95
CA MET A 30 23.93 13.14 -22.50
C MET A 30 22.67 12.27 -22.47
N ILE A 31 22.52 11.36 -23.43
CA ILE A 31 21.29 10.55 -23.51
C ILE A 31 21.28 9.37 -22.53
N LEU A 32 22.32 9.15 -21.72
CA LEU A 32 22.44 8.08 -20.72
C LEU A 32 22.98 8.62 -19.36
N ASP A 33 22.69 9.87 -19.01
CA ASP A 33 23.32 10.52 -17.86
C ASP A 33 22.68 10.14 -16.51
N ASP A 34 23.51 9.76 -15.53
CA ASP A 34 23.17 9.67 -14.09
C ASP A 34 24.18 10.37 -13.15
N ALA A 35 25.14 11.14 -13.68
CA ALA A 35 26.32 11.52 -12.91
C ALA A 35 26.04 12.60 -11.82
N PRO A 36 26.34 12.31 -10.53
CA PRO A 36 26.35 13.29 -9.46
C PRO A 36 27.66 14.08 -9.43
N ASP A 37 27.56 15.40 -9.55
CA ASP A 37 28.46 16.43 -9.02
C ASP A 37 29.99 16.20 -9.16
N GLY A 38 30.53 16.37 -10.37
CA GLY A 38 31.98 16.47 -10.60
C GLY A 38 32.34 17.32 -11.82
N ARG A 39 33.23 18.31 -11.68
CA ARG A 39 33.58 19.24 -12.78
C ARG A 39 34.27 18.49 -13.94
N PRO A 40 33.81 18.66 -15.19
CA PRO A 40 34.36 17.93 -16.33
C PRO A 40 35.74 18.46 -16.77
N PRO A 41 36.60 17.62 -17.36
CA PRO A 41 37.86 18.05 -17.97
C PRO A 41 37.64 18.93 -19.20
N ALA A 42 38.64 19.74 -19.57
CA ALA A 42 38.56 20.67 -20.72
C ALA A 42 38.45 19.97 -22.09
N ARG A 43 38.84 18.69 -22.16
CA ARG A 43 38.68 17.78 -23.31
C ARG A 43 38.39 16.37 -22.81
N CYS A 44 37.52 15.67 -23.51
CA CYS A 44 37.13 14.29 -23.24
C CYS A 44 36.91 13.56 -24.56
N THR A 45 37.04 12.24 -24.54
CA THR A 45 36.54 11.40 -25.63
C THR A 45 35.11 11.01 -25.27
N VAL A 46 34.17 11.28 -26.17
CA VAL A 46 32.75 10.99 -25.98
C VAL A 46 32.33 9.97 -27.03
N LEU A 47 31.66 8.90 -26.60
CA LEU A 47 30.98 8.01 -27.52
C LEU A 47 29.75 8.72 -28.06
N ARG A 48 29.54 8.70 -29.37
CA ARG A 48 28.40 9.35 -30.02
C ARG A 48 27.57 8.35 -30.81
N LEU A 49 26.26 8.38 -30.59
CA LEU A 49 25.29 7.75 -31.46
C LEU A 49 25.07 8.64 -32.69
N GLY A 50 25.50 8.17 -33.86
CA GLY A 50 25.14 8.75 -35.15
C GLY A 50 23.91 8.06 -35.71
N ILE A 51 22.91 8.82 -36.17
CA ILE A 51 21.72 8.28 -36.83
C ILE A 51 21.56 8.94 -38.19
N ARG A 52 21.32 8.12 -39.22
CA ARG A 52 21.03 8.56 -40.59
C ARG A 52 19.79 7.86 -41.12
N HIS A 53 18.96 8.61 -41.82
CA HIS A 53 17.81 8.12 -42.59
C HIS A 53 17.64 9.04 -43.81
N ASP A 54 17.24 8.46 -44.94
CA ASP A 54 17.15 9.21 -46.20
C ASP A 54 16.12 10.34 -46.11
N GLY A 55 16.55 11.55 -46.46
CA GLY A 55 15.71 12.76 -46.43
C GLY A 55 15.71 13.52 -45.10
N ASP A 56 16.36 13.01 -44.06
CA ASP A 56 16.49 13.68 -42.77
C ASP A 56 17.88 14.30 -42.55
N ALA A 57 17.95 15.33 -41.70
CA ALA A 57 19.23 15.78 -41.18
C ALA A 57 19.86 14.68 -40.30
N PRO A 58 21.16 14.39 -40.44
CA PRO A 58 21.82 13.38 -39.61
C PRO A 58 21.81 13.82 -38.14
N ALA A 59 21.45 12.91 -37.23
CA ALA A 59 21.51 13.16 -35.80
C ALA A 59 22.82 12.63 -35.21
N SER A 60 23.36 13.36 -34.23
CA SER A 60 24.53 12.94 -33.45
C SER A 60 24.29 13.27 -31.99
N LEU A 61 24.11 12.23 -31.18
CA LEU A 61 23.77 12.34 -29.77
C LEU A 61 24.93 11.80 -28.92
N PRO A 62 25.40 12.55 -27.91
CA PRO A 62 26.48 12.09 -27.04
C PRO A 62 25.95 11.09 -26.01
N LEU A 63 26.75 10.06 -25.74
CA LEU A 63 26.49 8.96 -24.80
C LEU A 63 27.51 9.03 -23.65
N THR A 64 27.03 8.84 -22.42
CA THR A 64 27.90 8.59 -21.26
C THR A 64 28.12 7.09 -21.14
N ILE A 65 29.35 6.68 -20.83
CA ILE A 65 29.68 5.30 -20.48
C ILE A 65 30.27 5.34 -19.07
N PRO A 66 29.65 4.69 -18.07
CA PRO A 66 30.06 4.81 -16.67
C PRO A 66 31.43 4.21 -16.34
N ASP A 67 31.84 3.14 -17.05
CA ASP A 67 33.14 2.48 -16.87
C ASP A 67 33.70 1.96 -18.21
N GLU A 68 35.03 1.88 -18.35
CA GLU A 68 35.74 1.41 -19.56
C GLU A 68 35.42 -0.05 -19.92
N MET A 69 34.94 -0.86 -18.96
CA MET A 69 34.51 -2.24 -19.20
C MET A 69 33.03 -2.39 -19.60
N SER A 70 32.31 -1.28 -19.77
CA SER A 70 30.90 -1.30 -20.17
C SER A 70 30.77 -1.43 -21.69
N PHE A 71 29.98 -2.40 -22.15
CA PHE A 71 29.77 -2.65 -23.57
C PHE A 71 28.40 -2.12 -24.00
N PRO A 72 28.32 -0.99 -24.72
CA PRO A 72 27.05 -0.47 -25.19
C PRO A 72 26.44 -1.39 -26.24
N VAL A 73 25.16 -1.70 -26.08
CA VAL A 73 24.35 -2.46 -27.03
C VAL A 73 23.47 -1.49 -27.80
N VAL A 74 23.47 -1.60 -29.13
CA VAL A 74 22.58 -0.82 -30.00
C VAL A 74 21.67 -1.77 -30.76
N SER A 75 20.37 -1.46 -30.73
CA SER A 75 19.31 -2.24 -31.35
C SER A 75 18.42 -1.32 -32.19
N LEU A 76 17.87 -1.82 -33.30
CA LEU A 76 16.81 -1.15 -34.04
C LEU A 76 15.50 -1.88 -33.76
N VAL A 77 14.56 -1.19 -33.12
CA VAL A 77 13.30 -1.81 -32.70
C VAL A 77 12.11 -0.96 -33.11
N ARG A 78 11.05 -1.61 -33.58
CA ARG A 78 9.80 -0.94 -33.92
C ARG A 78 8.90 -0.93 -32.69
N LEU A 79 8.89 0.20 -31.99
CA LEU A 79 8.07 0.46 -30.81
C LEU A 79 6.84 1.31 -31.13
N ASP A 80 7.00 2.33 -31.97
CA ASP A 80 5.89 3.16 -32.44
C ASP A 80 5.28 2.58 -33.74
N PRO A 81 4.05 2.04 -33.71
CA PRO A 81 3.41 1.51 -34.92
C PRO A 81 3.05 2.60 -35.94
N THR A 82 2.97 3.86 -35.53
CA THR A 82 2.69 4.99 -36.42
C THR A 82 3.95 5.51 -37.12
N SER A 83 5.14 5.15 -36.61
CA SER A 83 6.40 5.50 -37.25
C SER A 83 6.69 4.57 -38.43
N PRO A 84 7.03 5.11 -39.62
CA PRO A 84 7.37 4.27 -40.77
C PRO A 84 8.71 3.52 -40.58
N ILE A 85 9.53 3.96 -39.63
CA ILE A 85 10.90 3.50 -39.38
C ILE A 85 11.09 3.02 -37.94
N PRO A 86 12.07 2.14 -37.67
CA PRO A 86 12.37 1.69 -36.33
C PRO A 86 13.00 2.82 -35.48
N GLN A 87 12.83 2.71 -34.17
CA GLN A 87 13.55 3.48 -33.17
C GLN A 87 14.92 2.85 -32.92
N VAL A 88 15.89 3.67 -32.52
CA VAL A 88 17.22 3.24 -32.10
C VAL A 88 17.23 3.11 -30.58
N MET A 89 17.45 1.92 -30.05
CA MET A 89 17.62 1.70 -28.62
C MET A 89 19.09 1.52 -28.30
N VAL A 90 19.59 2.24 -27.31
CA VAL A 90 20.95 2.12 -26.81
C VAL A 90 20.90 1.79 -25.34
N SER A 91 21.55 0.69 -24.96
CA SER A 91 21.64 0.23 -23.58
C SER A 91 23.10 0.12 -23.17
N VAL A 92 23.41 0.48 -21.93
CA VAL A 92 24.74 0.32 -21.36
C VAL A 92 24.65 -0.22 -19.93
N TYR A 93 25.50 -1.19 -19.64
CA TYR A 93 25.75 -1.63 -18.29
C TYR A 93 26.44 -0.52 -17.51
N SER A 94 25.82 0.04 -16.48
CA SER A 94 26.38 1.15 -15.71
C SER A 94 27.22 0.72 -14.51
N GLY A 95 27.23 -0.57 -14.16
CA GLY A 95 27.94 -1.10 -13.00
C GLY A 95 27.02 -1.42 -11.82
N GLY A 96 27.60 -1.81 -10.68
CA GLY A 96 26.87 -2.15 -9.45
C GLY A 96 26.76 -3.65 -9.15
N ALA A 97 26.38 -3.99 -7.91
CA ALA A 97 26.26 -5.38 -7.43
C ALA A 97 25.02 -6.10 -7.95
N HIS A 98 24.06 -5.36 -8.51
CA HIS A 98 22.78 -5.84 -9.04
C HIS A 98 22.61 -5.47 -10.52
N CYS A 99 23.74 -5.37 -11.23
CA CYS A 99 23.75 -5.25 -12.68
C CYS A 99 22.87 -4.13 -13.26
N CYS A 100 23.10 -2.87 -12.87
CA CYS A 100 22.29 -1.76 -13.38
C CYS A 100 22.51 -1.56 -14.88
N GLU A 101 21.44 -1.63 -15.68
CA GLU A 101 21.42 -1.33 -17.11
C GLU A 101 20.69 -0.02 -17.34
N ILE A 102 21.30 0.91 -18.09
CA ILE A 102 20.69 2.18 -18.48
C ILE A 102 20.34 2.13 -19.97
N THR A 103 19.09 2.39 -20.31
CA THR A 103 18.58 2.32 -21.68
C THR A 103 17.90 3.61 -22.12
N SER A 104 18.23 4.09 -23.31
CA SER A 104 17.53 5.20 -23.97
C SER A 104 17.06 4.83 -25.36
N ILE A 105 15.90 5.37 -25.75
CA ILE A 105 15.29 5.16 -27.06
C ILE A 105 15.32 6.47 -27.82
N VAL A 106 15.82 6.43 -29.05
CA VAL A 106 15.86 7.55 -29.98
C VAL A 106 14.93 7.28 -31.14
N GLY A 107 13.92 8.12 -31.31
CA GLY A 107 12.98 8.02 -32.43
C GLY A 107 12.83 9.32 -33.18
N ARG A 108 12.33 9.19 -34.41
CA ARG A 108 12.05 10.30 -35.31
C ARG A 108 10.64 10.82 -35.05
N ARG A 109 10.52 12.12 -34.77
CA ARG A 109 9.25 12.83 -34.66
C ARG A 109 8.62 13.08 -36.03
N ALA A 110 7.35 13.49 -36.01
CA ALA A 110 6.63 13.86 -37.24
C ALA A 110 7.33 14.96 -38.06
N ASP A 111 8.00 15.90 -37.39
CA ASP A 111 8.75 17.01 -38.02
C ASP A 111 10.12 16.62 -38.60
N GLY A 112 10.53 15.35 -38.45
CA GLY A 112 11.81 14.84 -38.92
C GLY A 112 12.98 15.05 -37.98
N THR A 113 12.75 15.62 -36.80
CA THR A 113 13.78 15.68 -35.76
C THR A 113 13.90 14.35 -35.01
N TRP A 114 15.10 14.05 -34.52
CA TRP A 114 15.36 12.88 -33.69
C TRP A 114 15.35 13.27 -32.22
N GLN A 115 14.62 12.51 -31.40
CA GLN A 115 14.50 12.74 -29.98
C GLN A 115 14.86 11.49 -29.19
N ALA A 116 15.73 11.66 -28.20
CA ALA A 116 15.97 10.66 -27.17
C ALA A 116 14.96 10.78 -26.02
N THR A 117 14.52 9.63 -25.49
CA THR A 117 13.80 9.56 -24.22
C THR A 117 14.74 9.87 -23.07
N PRO A 118 14.20 10.29 -21.90
CA PRO A 118 14.93 10.10 -20.65
C PRO A 118 15.37 8.63 -20.51
N PRO A 119 16.54 8.37 -19.92
CA PRO A 119 17.01 7.01 -19.70
C PRO A 119 16.11 6.26 -18.71
N VAL A 120 15.98 4.97 -18.94
CA VAL A 120 15.34 4.00 -18.05
C VAL A 120 16.44 3.14 -17.43
N THR A 121 16.36 2.87 -16.13
CA THR A 121 17.35 2.08 -15.39
C THR A 121 16.70 0.81 -14.85
N GLU A 122 17.33 -0.35 -15.09
CA GLU A 122 16.89 -1.67 -14.62
C GLU A 122 18.00 -2.38 -13.83
N ASP A 123 17.62 -3.19 -12.82
CA ASP A 123 18.56 -3.93 -11.95
C ASP A 123 18.74 -5.41 -12.39
N ASP A 124 18.65 -5.72 -13.69
CA ASP A 124 18.70 -7.09 -14.21
C ASP A 124 19.87 -7.38 -15.18
N GLY A 125 20.65 -6.35 -15.52
CA GLY A 125 21.84 -6.44 -16.35
C GLY A 125 21.60 -6.67 -17.84
N ASN A 126 20.36 -6.54 -18.31
CA ASN A 126 20.03 -6.78 -19.71
C ASN A 126 19.26 -5.62 -20.32
N GLN A 127 19.34 -5.52 -21.66
CA GLN A 127 18.44 -4.64 -22.40
C GLN A 127 16.98 -5.03 -22.07
N PRO A 128 16.10 -4.06 -21.80
CA PRO A 128 14.74 -4.39 -21.38
C PRO A 128 14.00 -5.20 -22.45
N GLU A 129 13.24 -6.20 -22.01
CA GLU A 129 12.48 -7.07 -22.90
C GLU A 129 11.41 -6.26 -23.66
N ILE A 130 11.08 -6.69 -24.87
CA ILE A 130 10.02 -6.10 -25.68
C ILE A 130 8.95 -7.15 -25.95
N VAL A 131 7.75 -6.88 -25.46
CA VAL A 131 6.61 -7.80 -25.56
C VAL A 131 5.54 -7.22 -26.47
N ALA A 132 4.95 -8.06 -27.31
CA ALA A 132 3.75 -7.73 -28.07
C ALA A 132 2.52 -8.31 -27.31
N PRO A 133 1.67 -7.48 -26.67
CA PRO A 133 0.62 -7.94 -25.75
C PRO A 133 -0.49 -8.78 -26.41
N GLY A 134 -0.57 -8.74 -27.74
CA GLY A 134 -1.54 -9.47 -28.54
C GLY A 134 -1.57 -9.01 -29.99
N GLN A 135 -2.47 -9.60 -30.79
CA GLN A 135 -2.64 -9.26 -32.20
C GLN A 135 -3.08 -7.80 -32.36
N GLY A 136 -2.25 -6.99 -33.02
CA GLY A 136 -2.54 -5.58 -33.34
C GLY A 136 -2.22 -4.58 -32.22
N ALA A 137 -1.78 -5.04 -31.04
CA ALA A 137 -1.29 -4.15 -29.99
C ALA A 137 0.12 -3.65 -30.33
N ALA A 138 0.42 -2.40 -29.96
CA ALA A 138 1.78 -1.87 -30.06
C ALA A 138 2.69 -2.66 -29.10
N PRO A 139 3.93 -2.97 -29.51
CA PRO A 139 4.90 -3.57 -28.61
C PRO A 139 5.25 -2.59 -27.48
N VAL A 140 5.47 -3.15 -26.30
CA VAL A 140 5.79 -2.41 -25.07
C VAL A 140 7.16 -2.83 -24.54
N LEU A 141 7.86 -1.88 -23.94
CA LEU A 141 9.08 -2.15 -23.18
C LEU A 141 8.69 -2.67 -21.81
N VAL A 142 9.30 -3.77 -21.37
CA VAL A 142 9.09 -4.37 -20.05
C VAL A 142 10.18 -3.86 -19.11
N THR A 143 9.76 -3.21 -18.04
CA THR A 143 10.60 -2.64 -16.98
C THR A 143 10.05 -3.05 -15.62
N HIS A 144 10.76 -2.75 -14.54
CA HIS A 144 10.37 -3.17 -13.19
C HIS A 144 10.25 -2.00 -12.21
N ASP A 145 9.28 -2.10 -11.30
CA ASP A 145 9.14 -1.13 -10.22
C ASP A 145 10.16 -1.38 -9.11
N GLY A 146 11.33 -0.75 -9.25
CA GLY A 146 12.46 -0.87 -8.32
C GLY A 146 12.15 -0.49 -6.86
N ARG A 147 11.03 0.20 -6.58
CA ARG A 147 10.62 0.51 -5.19
C ARG A 147 10.27 -0.72 -4.36
N PHE A 148 10.04 -1.86 -5.00
CA PHE A 148 9.81 -3.14 -4.31
C PHE A 148 11.12 -3.86 -3.98
N ASN A 149 12.26 -3.45 -4.56
CA ASN A 149 13.57 -4.00 -4.26
C ASN A 149 13.95 -3.65 -2.82
N TYR A 150 14.33 -4.64 -2.01
CA TYR A 150 14.71 -4.49 -0.59
C TYR A 150 13.63 -4.02 0.39
N THR A 151 12.46 -3.58 -0.08
CA THR A 151 11.44 -2.97 0.79
C THR A 151 10.73 -3.98 1.70
N PHE A 152 10.45 -5.19 1.21
CA PHE A 152 9.69 -6.21 1.95
C PHE A 152 10.40 -7.56 2.09
N ALA A 153 11.60 -7.67 1.54
CA ALA A 153 12.43 -8.86 1.53
C ALA A 153 13.88 -8.45 1.21
N SER A 154 14.82 -9.38 1.33
CA SER A 154 16.15 -9.25 0.73
C SER A 154 16.03 -9.08 -0.79
N HIS A 155 17.10 -8.67 -1.46
CA HIS A 155 17.11 -8.61 -2.94
C HIS A 155 16.72 -9.94 -3.59
N ALA A 156 17.27 -11.06 -3.09
CA ALA A 156 16.96 -12.38 -3.61
C ALA A 156 15.52 -12.82 -3.33
N GLY A 157 14.90 -12.28 -2.27
CA GLY A 157 13.49 -12.49 -1.93
C GLY A 157 12.53 -11.46 -2.54
N SER A 158 13.05 -10.42 -3.21
CA SER A 158 12.24 -9.35 -3.79
C SER A 158 11.67 -9.78 -5.14
N TYR A 159 10.38 -9.52 -5.32
CA TYR A 159 9.68 -9.67 -6.59
C TYR A 159 9.24 -8.28 -7.02
N LEU A 160 9.55 -7.87 -8.25
CA LEU A 160 9.32 -6.51 -8.73
C LEU A 160 8.11 -6.51 -9.68
N PRO A 161 7.06 -5.71 -9.43
CA PRO A 161 5.94 -5.59 -10.35
C PRO A 161 6.38 -5.03 -11.70
N LEU A 162 5.82 -5.57 -12.79
CA LEU A 162 6.09 -5.04 -14.13
C LEU A 162 5.55 -3.63 -14.28
N VAL A 163 6.35 -2.80 -14.95
CA VAL A 163 5.95 -1.52 -15.55
C VAL A 163 6.10 -1.68 -17.06
N LEU A 164 5.02 -1.50 -17.81
CA LEU A 164 5.01 -1.64 -19.26
C LEU A 164 4.96 -0.26 -19.89
N LEU A 165 6.01 0.08 -20.64
CA LEU A 165 6.15 1.40 -21.26
C LEU A 165 5.86 1.34 -22.75
N GLY A 166 4.82 2.07 -23.16
CA GLY A 166 4.51 2.32 -24.56
C GLY A 166 5.32 3.52 -25.06
N TYR A 167 5.80 3.44 -26.29
CA TYR A 167 6.55 4.52 -26.91
C TYR A 167 5.74 5.19 -28.03
N ALA A 168 5.63 6.51 -28.00
CA ALA A 168 5.04 7.30 -29.07
C ALA A 168 5.66 8.69 -29.13
N ASP A 169 5.98 9.16 -30.35
CA ASP A 169 6.46 10.53 -30.62
C ASP A 169 7.61 11.03 -29.71
N GLY A 170 8.59 10.18 -29.42
CA GLY A 170 9.75 10.55 -28.61
C GLY A 170 9.54 10.45 -27.09
N ALA A 171 8.39 9.96 -26.62
CA ALA A 171 8.07 9.83 -25.22
C ALA A 171 7.69 8.39 -24.84
N LEU A 172 8.04 8.02 -23.60
CA LEU A 172 7.56 6.80 -22.96
C LEU A 172 6.37 7.13 -22.07
N ARG A 173 5.38 6.25 -22.07
CA ARG A 173 4.20 6.34 -21.21
C ARG A 173 3.95 4.99 -20.55
N ASP A 174 3.69 5.03 -19.24
CA ASP A 174 3.17 3.86 -18.53
C ASP A 174 1.80 3.46 -19.11
N VAL A 175 1.76 2.27 -19.69
CA VAL A 175 0.56 1.64 -20.25
C VAL A 175 0.23 0.34 -19.53
N THR A 176 0.82 0.10 -18.35
CA THR A 176 0.70 -1.16 -17.60
C THR A 176 -0.75 -1.60 -17.42
N ARG A 177 -1.66 -0.65 -17.15
CA ARG A 177 -3.09 -0.91 -16.91
C ARG A 177 -3.96 -0.92 -18.16
N ASP A 178 -3.39 -0.67 -19.34
CA ASP A 178 -4.17 -0.70 -20.59
C ASP A 178 -4.71 -2.13 -20.80
N PRO A 179 -5.98 -2.31 -21.21
CA PRO A 179 -6.59 -3.63 -21.34
C PRO A 179 -5.83 -4.61 -22.25
N ALA A 180 -5.09 -4.08 -23.23
CA ALA A 180 -4.24 -4.88 -24.12
C ALA A 180 -3.12 -5.63 -23.37
N ASN A 181 -2.67 -5.10 -22.24
CA ASN A 181 -1.54 -5.63 -21.46
C ASN A 181 -1.94 -6.63 -20.38
N ARG A 182 -3.24 -6.87 -20.21
CA ARG A 182 -3.77 -7.74 -19.14
C ARG A 182 -3.17 -9.16 -19.18
N SER A 183 -3.05 -9.74 -20.37
CA SER A 183 -2.49 -11.09 -20.57
C SER A 183 -1.02 -11.20 -20.14
N VAL A 184 -0.23 -10.14 -20.34
CA VAL A 184 1.17 -10.07 -19.95
C VAL A 184 1.28 -10.08 -18.43
N LEU A 185 0.47 -9.28 -17.73
CA LEU A 185 0.43 -9.23 -16.28
C LEU A 185 -0.07 -10.53 -15.63
N GLU A 186 -1.09 -11.16 -16.21
CA GLU A 186 -1.60 -12.46 -15.75
C GLU A 186 -0.54 -13.57 -15.91
N ALA A 187 0.12 -13.63 -17.07
CA ALA A 187 1.20 -14.59 -17.33
C ALA A 187 2.42 -14.37 -16.43
N ASP A 188 2.75 -13.11 -16.13
CA ASP A 188 3.81 -12.75 -15.19
C ASP A 188 3.48 -13.22 -13.77
N LEU A 189 2.29 -12.91 -13.28
CA LEU A 189 1.83 -13.31 -11.95
C LEU A 189 1.85 -14.83 -11.77
N ASP A 190 1.41 -15.59 -12.78
CA ASP A 190 1.41 -17.06 -12.73
C ASP A 190 2.82 -17.65 -12.78
N ARG A 191 3.71 -17.07 -13.60
CA ARG A 191 5.12 -17.47 -13.66
C ARG A 191 5.83 -17.22 -12.33
N GLN A 192 5.70 -16.01 -11.78
CA GLN A 192 6.34 -15.64 -10.51
C GLN A 192 5.78 -16.43 -9.32
N ARG A 193 4.48 -16.71 -9.30
CA ARG A 193 3.87 -17.62 -8.31
C ARG A 193 4.48 -19.02 -8.39
N SER A 194 4.64 -19.56 -9.59
CA SER A 194 5.22 -20.89 -9.82
C SER A 194 6.67 -20.95 -9.35
N ASN A 195 7.47 -19.92 -9.69
CA ASN A 195 8.85 -19.77 -9.26
C ASN A 195 8.98 -19.70 -7.73
N TRP A 196 8.14 -18.87 -7.09
CA TRP A 196 8.14 -18.72 -5.63
C TRP A 196 7.78 -20.02 -4.90
N ILE A 197 6.79 -20.77 -5.41
CA ILE A 197 6.41 -22.08 -4.87
C ILE A 197 7.56 -23.09 -5.05
N ALA A 198 8.16 -23.16 -6.23
CA ALA A 198 9.28 -24.05 -6.52
C ALA A 198 10.52 -23.72 -5.66
N GLY A 199 10.74 -22.44 -5.37
CA GLY A 199 11.78 -21.94 -4.46
C GLY A 199 11.47 -22.14 -2.97
N GLY A 200 10.46 -22.93 -2.61
CA GLY A 200 10.14 -23.26 -1.22
C GLY A 200 9.43 -22.14 -0.44
N ARG A 201 8.88 -21.14 -1.14
CA ARG A 201 8.16 -20.00 -0.56
C ARG A 201 9.00 -19.14 0.39
N SER A 202 10.31 -19.02 0.11
CA SER A 202 11.21 -18.15 0.87
C SER A 202 10.73 -16.69 0.86
N GLU A 203 10.94 -15.99 1.98
CA GLU A 203 10.64 -14.56 2.18
C GLU A 203 9.24 -14.16 1.64
N PRO A 204 8.16 -14.69 2.23
CA PRO A 204 6.81 -14.57 1.66
C PRO A 204 6.36 -13.11 1.46
N ASN A 205 6.82 -12.17 2.30
CA ASN A 205 6.45 -10.76 2.18
C ASN A 205 6.88 -10.13 0.85
N GLY A 206 8.02 -10.55 0.26
CA GLY A 206 8.48 -10.06 -1.04
C GLY A 206 7.53 -10.47 -2.17
N PHE A 207 7.20 -11.76 -2.27
CA PHE A 207 6.24 -12.25 -3.26
C PHE A 207 4.82 -11.71 -3.04
N LEU A 208 4.36 -11.65 -1.78
CA LEU A 208 3.00 -11.19 -1.47
C LEU A 208 2.82 -9.70 -1.77
N ALA A 209 3.85 -8.86 -1.55
CA ALA A 209 3.85 -7.46 -1.94
C ALA A 209 3.68 -7.30 -3.46
N TYR A 210 4.50 -8.03 -4.22
CA TYR A 210 4.42 -8.10 -5.67
C TYR A 210 3.04 -8.54 -6.15
N ALA A 211 2.50 -9.63 -5.59
CA ALA A 211 1.22 -10.20 -6.02
C ALA A 211 0.06 -9.21 -5.83
N VAL A 212 0.05 -8.45 -4.74
CA VAL A 212 -0.94 -7.39 -4.50
C VAL A 212 -0.79 -6.26 -5.51
N ALA A 213 0.43 -5.79 -5.77
CA ALA A 213 0.70 -4.72 -6.72
C ALA A 213 0.26 -5.10 -8.14
N THR A 214 0.61 -6.29 -8.60
CA THR A 214 0.19 -6.81 -9.91
C THR A 214 -1.32 -6.99 -9.98
N ALA A 215 -1.97 -7.48 -8.91
CA ALA A 215 -3.42 -7.57 -8.84
C ALA A 215 -4.12 -6.19 -8.86
N ALA A 216 -3.50 -5.16 -8.28
CA ALA A 216 -3.99 -3.78 -8.37
C ALA A 216 -3.93 -3.26 -9.81
N ASN A 217 -2.84 -3.54 -10.55
CA ASN A 217 -2.76 -3.22 -11.97
C ASN A 217 -3.79 -3.97 -12.82
N LEU A 218 -4.16 -5.19 -12.42
CA LEU A 218 -5.23 -5.98 -13.04
C LEU A 218 -6.65 -5.51 -12.66
N GLY A 219 -6.77 -4.56 -11.73
CA GLY A 219 -8.04 -3.94 -11.32
C GLY A 219 -8.81 -4.66 -10.21
N ASP A 220 -8.31 -5.77 -9.68
CA ASP A 220 -8.95 -6.52 -8.56
C ASP A 220 -7.92 -6.94 -7.49
N PRO A 221 -7.45 -5.99 -6.65
CA PRO A 221 -6.45 -6.27 -5.63
C PRO A 221 -6.99 -7.02 -4.39
N ALA A 222 -8.32 -7.09 -4.18
CA ALA A 222 -8.88 -7.58 -2.92
C ALA A 222 -8.58 -9.06 -2.62
N PRO A 223 -8.67 -10.01 -3.58
CA PRO A 223 -8.27 -11.40 -3.34
C PRO A 223 -6.80 -11.54 -2.97
N ALA A 224 -5.92 -10.81 -3.67
CA ALA A 224 -4.48 -10.82 -3.39
C ALA A 224 -4.16 -10.21 -2.03
N TRP A 225 -4.85 -9.13 -1.64
CA TRP A 225 -4.71 -8.50 -0.33
C TRP A 225 -5.09 -9.47 0.80
N ARG A 226 -6.23 -10.18 0.68
CA ARG A 226 -6.64 -11.21 1.65
C ARG A 226 -5.62 -12.35 1.76
N ALA A 227 -5.10 -12.81 0.62
CA ALA A 227 -4.06 -13.84 0.60
C ALA A 227 -2.77 -13.36 1.27
N MET A 228 -2.38 -12.10 1.04
CA MET A 228 -1.23 -11.46 1.70
C MET A 228 -1.40 -11.43 3.22
N LEU A 229 -2.57 -11.03 3.72
CA LEU A 229 -2.81 -10.98 5.16
C LEU A 229 -2.71 -12.34 5.84
N ALA A 230 -3.16 -13.38 5.15
CA ALA A 230 -3.12 -14.76 5.62
C ALA A 230 -1.72 -15.38 5.53
N GLY A 231 -0.94 -15.02 4.51
CA GLY A 231 0.36 -15.63 4.18
C GLY A 231 1.60 -14.85 4.62
N GLN A 232 1.46 -13.64 5.14
CA GLN A 232 2.58 -12.79 5.53
C GLN A 232 3.49 -13.44 6.58
N ASP A 233 4.80 -13.17 6.49
CA ASP A 233 5.73 -13.44 7.57
C ASP A 233 5.53 -12.43 8.70
N ARG A 234 5.31 -12.95 9.91
CA ARG A 234 5.19 -12.17 11.15
C ARG A 234 6.31 -12.47 12.13
N SER A 235 7.33 -13.21 11.70
CA SER A 235 8.47 -13.55 12.54
C SER A 235 9.25 -12.28 12.91
N PRO A 236 9.87 -12.22 14.10
CA PRO A 236 10.66 -11.07 14.53
C PRO A 236 11.86 -10.73 13.62
N GLY A 237 12.25 -11.63 12.71
CA GLY A 237 13.34 -11.43 11.74
C GLY A 237 12.86 -11.06 10.33
N ALA A 238 11.56 -10.95 10.11
CA ALA A 238 11.01 -10.53 8.83
C ALA A 238 11.42 -9.09 8.51
N VAL A 239 11.75 -8.82 7.24
CA VAL A 239 12.02 -7.46 6.76
C VAL A 239 10.75 -6.63 6.96
N THR A 240 10.87 -5.52 7.69
CA THR A 240 9.77 -4.59 7.95
C THR A 240 10.12 -3.23 7.35
N PRO A 241 9.27 -2.67 6.48
CA PRO A 241 9.57 -1.43 5.79
C PRO A 241 9.49 -0.24 6.74
N THR A 242 10.24 0.81 6.43
CA THR A 242 10.06 2.14 7.02
C THR A 242 9.38 3.10 6.03
N PRO A 243 8.58 4.08 6.50
CA PRO A 243 8.06 5.13 5.63
C PRO A 243 9.13 5.88 4.84
N CYS A 244 10.33 6.04 5.40
CA CYS A 244 11.45 6.68 4.72
C CYS A 244 11.89 5.91 3.46
N GLU A 245 12.06 4.60 3.57
CA GLU A 245 12.45 3.72 2.45
C GLU A 245 11.38 3.70 1.36
N MET A 246 10.10 3.56 1.73
CA MET A 246 8.99 3.47 0.78
C MET A 246 8.73 4.76 0.01
N LEU A 247 9.07 5.92 0.58
CA LEU A 247 8.93 7.22 -0.06
C LEU A 247 10.17 7.63 -0.85
N GLY A 248 11.19 6.76 -0.94
CA GLY A 248 12.44 7.04 -1.68
C GLY A 248 13.23 8.23 -1.13
N GLN A 249 13.03 8.58 0.14
CA GLN A 249 13.67 9.74 0.76
C GLN A 249 15.09 9.39 1.24
N ALA A 250 16.02 10.33 1.10
CA ALA A 250 17.35 10.13 1.66
C ALA A 250 17.27 10.04 3.19
N GLN A 251 17.88 9.01 3.79
CA GLN A 251 17.77 8.70 5.22
C GLN A 251 18.06 9.89 6.16
N HIS A 252 18.98 10.78 5.77
CA HIS A 252 19.32 11.98 6.55
C HIS A 252 18.23 13.07 6.52
N THR A 253 17.29 13.00 5.59
CA THR A 253 16.15 13.94 5.45
C THR A 253 14.88 13.46 6.16
N CYS A 254 14.84 12.19 6.56
CA CYS A 254 13.68 11.59 7.20
C CYS A 254 13.60 11.93 8.71
N THR A 255 12.38 12.18 9.18
CA THR A 255 12.08 12.32 10.61
C THR A 255 12.24 10.99 11.36
N ASP A 256 12.40 11.03 12.68
CA ASP A 256 12.50 9.82 13.51
C ASP A 256 11.24 8.94 13.40
N ALA A 257 10.07 9.56 13.19
CA ALA A 257 8.82 8.85 12.95
C ALA A 257 8.86 8.06 11.62
N GLN A 258 9.41 8.65 10.56
CA GLN A 258 9.53 7.99 9.25
C GLN A 258 10.59 6.89 9.21
N LYS A 259 11.52 6.87 10.17
CA LYS A 259 12.54 5.81 10.30
C LYS A 259 12.06 4.62 11.12
N LYS A 260 10.89 4.72 11.75
CA LYS A 260 10.32 3.62 12.54
C LYS A 260 9.66 2.59 11.62
N ALA A 261 10.03 1.33 11.80
CA ALA A 261 9.42 0.22 11.07
C ALA A 261 7.90 0.19 11.30
N VAL A 262 7.16 -0.06 10.22
CA VAL A 262 5.72 -0.28 10.26
C VAL A 262 5.41 -1.74 9.94
N PRO A 263 4.29 -2.30 10.42
CA PRO A 263 3.96 -3.66 10.07
C PRO A 263 3.69 -3.79 8.56
N PHE A 264 3.97 -4.97 8.02
CA PHE A 264 4.03 -5.20 6.58
C PHE A 264 2.78 -4.74 5.81
N PRO A 265 1.54 -5.04 6.22
CA PRO A 265 0.34 -4.58 5.51
C PRO A 265 0.22 -3.05 5.46
N GLN A 266 0.58 -2.35 6.54
CA GLN A 266 0.57 -0.89 6.59
C GLN A 266 1.61 -0.31 5.65
N GLY A 267 2.83 -0.89 5.66
CA GLY A 267 3.88 -0.49 4.73
C GLY A 267 3.46 -0.69 3.28
N LEU A 268 2.98 -1.89 2.94
CA LEU A 268 2.52 -2.18 1.59
C LEU A 268 1.39 -1.24 1.14
N SER A 269 0.42 -0.94 1.99
CA SER A 269 -0.63 0.04 1.67
C SER A 269 -0.06 1.42 1.36
N LEU A 270 0.90 1.89 2.16
CA LEU A 270 1.53 3.20 1.97
C LEU A 270 2.30 3.25 0.64
N LEU A 271 3.10 2.22 0.36
CA LEU A 271 3.84 2.12 -0.90
C LEU A 271 2.89 2.12 -2.09
N LEU A 272 1.85 1.27 -2.08
CA LEU A 272 0.92 1.14 -3.20
C LEU A 272 0.15 2.44 -3.50
N VAL A 273 -0.19 3.23 -2.48
CA VAL A 273 -0.80 4.56 -2.66
C VAL A 273 0.22 5.54 -3.23
N HIS A 274 1.40 5.64 -2.61
CA HIS A 274 2.45 6.54 -3.06
C HIS A 274 2.88 6.25 -4.51
N ALA A 275 2.92 4.97 -4.86
CA ALA A 275 3.31 4.49 -6.16
C ALA A 275 2.20 4.52 -7.22
N GLY A 276 0.97 4.88 -6.83
CA GLY A 276 -0.17 5.02 -7.73
C GLY A 276 -0.83 3.70 -8.14
N TYR A 277 -0.49 2.57 -7.50
CA TYR A 277 -1.20 1.28 -7.65
C TYR A 277 -2.64 1.37 -7.13
N LEU A 278 -2.82 2.12 -6.05
CA LEU A 278 -4.11 2.32 -5.40
C LEU A 278 -4.36 3.81 -5.20
N THR A 279 -5.61 4.21 -5.26
CA THR A 279 -6.06 5.47 -4.65
C THR A 279 -6.13 5.33 -3.12
N GLU A 280 -6.11 6.44 -2.39
CA GLU A 280 -6.35 6.41 -0.94
C GLU A 280 -7.69 5.75 -0.59
N ALA A 281 -8.73 5.94 -1.40
CA ALA A 281 -10.03 5.30 -1.21
C ALA A 281 -9.91 3.78 -1.36
N GLN A 282 -9.28 3.29 -2.43
CA GLN A 282 -9.05 1.86 -2.62
C GLN A 282 -8.16 1.27 -1.53
N ALA A 283 -7.16 2.01 -1.03
CA ALA A 283 -6.32 1.54 0.06
C ALA A 283 -7.07 1.50 1.40
N ARG A 284 -7.91 2.50 1.68
CA ARG A 284 -8.85 2.47 2.82
C ARG A 284 -9.84 1.32 2.69
N ASP A 285 -10.37 1.10 1.50
CA ASP A 285 -11.23 -0.03 1.20
C ASP A 285 -10.47 -1.33 1.42
N LEU A 286 -9.30 -1.57 0.82
CA LEU A 286 -8.54 -2.81 1.03
C LEU A 286 -8.13 -3.04 2.49
N SER A 287 -7.69 -1.98 3.16
CA SER A 287 -7.39 -2.00 4.59
C SER A 287 -8.65 -2.23 5.43
N GLY A 288 -9.81 -1.80 4.93
CA GLY A 288 -11.15 -2.10 5.43
C GLY A 288 -11.73 -3.45 4.96
N HIS A 289 -11.15 -4.09 3.93
CA HIS A 289 -11.56 -5.34 3.28
C HIS A 289 -10.59 -6.50 3.59
N THR A 290 -9.95 -6.45 4.77
CA THR A 290 -9.41 -7.65 5.44
C THR A 290 -10.50 -8.66 5.85
N ALA A 291 -11.74 -8.38 5.49
CA ALA A 291 -12.90 -9.22 5.63
C ALA A 291 -13.26 -9.85 4.27
N GLY A 292 -13.24 -11.19 4.19
CA GLY A 292 -14.39 -11.84 3.53
C GLY A 292 -15.66 -11.31 4.19
N PRO A 293 -16.81 -11.23 3.49
CA PRO A 293 -17.86 -10.26 3.79
C PRO A 293 -18.12 -10.10 5.30
N GLY A 294 -17.72 -8.96 5.89
CA GLY A 294 -17.99 -8.67 7.31
C GLY A 294 -16.82 -8.11 8.14
N ALA A 295 -16.86 -6.79 8.35
CA ALA A 295 -16.50 -6.07 9.59
C ALA A 295 -15.01 -5.81 9.97
N PRO A 296 -14.73 -4.67 10.64
CA PRO A 296 -13.51 -4.40 11.38
C PRO A 296 -13.15 -5.51 12.36
N ARG A 297 -11.86 -5.74 12.62
CA ARG A 297 -11.42 -6.70 13.65
C ARG A 297 -11.60 -6.08 15.04
N TYR A 298 -12.84 -6.05 15.53
CA TYR A 298 -13.14 -5.63 16.89
C TYR A 298 -12.45 -6.54 17.90
N ARG A 299 -12.09 -5.95 19.03
CA ARG A 299 -11.56 -6.66 20.20
C ARG A 299 -12.44 -6.30 21.40
N PRO A 300 -12.61 -7.23 22.34
CA PRO A 300 -13.32 -6.92 23.57
C PRO A 300 -12.61 -5.80 24.37
N ASP A 301 -13.37 -5.16 25.25
CA ASP A 301 -12.88 -4.13 26.17
C ASP A 301 -11.93 -4.72 27.24
N PHE A 302 -11.98 -6.03 27.49
CA PHE A 302 -11.07 -6.79 28.36
C PHE A 302 -9.81 -7.33 27.65
N PRO A 303 -8.74 -7.71 28.40
CA PRO A 303 -7.54 -8.32 27.81
C PRO A 303 -7.80 -9.74 27.28
N CYS A 304 -7.17 -10.07 26.14
CA CYS A 304 -7.24 -11.39 25.51
C CYS A 304 -6.03 -12.29 25.75
N ASP A 305 -5.03 -11.80 26.50
CA ASP A 305 -3.81 -12.55 26.79
C ASP A 305 -3.39 -12.36 28.26
N PRO A 306 -3.81 -13.27 29.16
CA PRO A 306 -4.86 -14.28 28.95
C PRO A 306 -6.27 -13.66 29.00
N PRO A 307 -7.28 -14.29 28.37
CA PRO A 307 -8.67 -13.91 28.62
C PRO A 307 -9.06 -14.19 30.08
N PRO A 308 -10.15 -13.56 30.59
CA PRO A 308 -10.71 -13.87 31.89
C PRO A 308 -10.87 -15.38 32.13
N ALA A 309 -10.33 -15.86 33.25
CA ALA A 309 -10.42 -17.27 33.64
C ALA A 309 -11.88 -17.70 33.85
N ASP A 310 -12.15 -18.98 33.61
CA ASP A 310 -13.48 -19.59 33.76
C ASP A 310 -14.59 -18.86 32.97
N ASN A 311 -14.23 -18.28 31.81
CA ASN A 311 -15.15 -17.57 30.92
C ASN A 311 -14.89 -17.91 29.45
N ALA A 312 -15.54 -18.95 28.95
CA ALA A 312 -15.40 -19.38 27.55
C ALA A 312 -16.02 -18.41 26.55
N ILE A 313 -17.01 -17.60 26.96
CA ILE A 313 -17.54 -16.51 26.14
C ILE A 313 -16.45 -15.45 25.92
N ALA A 314 -15.68 -15.10 26.95
CA ALA A 314 -14.57 -14.17 26.80
C ALA A 314 -13.47 -14.70 25.86
N ALA A 315 -13.16 -16.01 25.93
CA ALA A 315 -12.25 -16.64 24.98
C ALA A 315 -12.80 -16.63 23.53
N MET A 316 -14.11 -16.84 23.36
CA MET A 316 -14.77 -16.71 22.06
C MET A 316 -14.67 -15.28 21.52
N LEU A 317 -15.00 -14.27 22.32
CA LEU A 317 -14.90 -12.86 21.93
C LEU A 317 -13.47 -12.43 21.56
N CYS A 318 -12.45 -13.05 22.15
CA CYS A 318 -11.07 -12.83 21.77
C CYS A 318 -10.67 -13.42 20.40
N SER A 319 -11.41 -14.43 19.92
CA SER A 319 -11.14 -15.13 18.66
C SER A 319 -12.14 -14.80 17.54
N ASP A 320 -13.29 -14.23 17.89
CA ASP A 320 -14.39 -13.89 16.98
C ASP A 320 -14.66 -12.36 17.00
N GLY A 321 -14.21 -11.68 15.94
CA GLY A 321 -14.32 -10.22 15.82
C GLY A 321 -15.75 -9.72 15.59
N ASP A 322 -16.62 -10.53 14.99
CA ASP A 322 -18.03 -10.18 14.82
C ASP A 322 -18.72 -10.25 16.18
N ALA A 323 -18.50 -11.32 16.94
CA ALA A 323 -19.02 -11.39 18.32
C ALA A 323 -18.47 -10.22 19.17
N ALA A 324 -17.17 -9.90 19.08
CA ALA A 324 -16.59 -8.75 19.77
C ALA A 324 -17.25 -7.42 19.35
N LYS A 325 -17.62 -7.24 18.07
CA LYS A 325 -18.37 -6.05 17.60
C LYS A 325 -19.66 -5.86 18.38
N HIS A 326 -20.45 -6.93 18.42
CA HIS A 326 -21.78 -6.92 19.02
C HIS A 326 -21.70 -6.77 20.54
N GLN A 327 -20.58 -7.18 21.16
CA GLN A 327 -20.28 -6.85 22.56
C GLN A 327 -20.08 -5.34 22.72
N LEU A 328 -19.20 -4.73 21.93
CA LEU A 328 -18.91 -3.30 22.03
C LEU A 328 -20.15 -2.44 21.76
N GLN A 329 -21.02 -2.86 20.84
CA GLN A 329 -22.31 -2.21 20.59
C GLN A 329 -23.26 -2.30 21.79
N PHE A 330 -23.26 -3.42 22.51
CA PHE A 330 -23.99 -3.55 23.77
C PHE A 330 -23.36 -2.67 24.86
N ASP A 331 -22.04 -2.68 25.00
CA ASP A 331 -21.30 -1.86 25.97
C ASP A 331 -21.58 -0.37 25.75
N GLN A 332 -21.59 0.09 24.50
CA GLN A 332 -21.97 1.45 24.13
C GLN A 332 -23.34 1.84 24.69
N VAL A 333 -24.35 0.96 24.58
CA VAL A 333 -25.69 1.18 25.16
C VAL A 333 -25.63 1.16 26.69
N TYR A 334 -24.95 0.18 27.27
CA TYR A 334 -24.82 0.02 28.71
C TYR A 334 -24.16 1.24 29.35
N TYR A 335 -23.03 1.72 28.82
CA TYR A 335 -22.32 2.88 29.35
C TYR A 335 -23.06 4.19 29.13
N ALA A 336 -23.81 4.35 28.04
CA ALA A 336 -24.70 5.49 27.86
C ALA A 336 -25.82 5.49 28.91
N LEU A 337 -26.45 4.33 29.15
CA LEU A 337 -27.54 4.21 30.13
C LEU A 337 -27.04 4.35 31.56
N ARG A 338 -25.90 3.73 31.88
CA ARG A 338 -25.21 3.88 33.16
C ARG A 338 -24.97 5.35 33.47
N GLN A 339 -24.50 6.12 32.50
CA GLN A 339 -24.32 7.56 32.68
C GLN A 339 -25.65 8.30 32.85
N GLN A 340 -26.68 7.98 32.06
CA GLN A 340 -28.00 8.64 32.12
C GLN A 340 -28.71 8.43 33.47
N ILE A 341 -28.65 7.23 34.05
CA ILE A 341 -29.33 6.91 35.33
C ILE A 341 -28.56 7.40 36.56
N GLY A 342 -27.27 7.71 36.41
CA GLY A 342 -26.40 8.19 37.47
C GLY A 342 -26.02 7.15 38.54
N PRO A 343 -25.12 7.52 39.48
CA PRO A 343 -24.49 6.60 40.44
C PRO A 343 -25.46 5.77 41.30
N GLU A 344 -26.59 6.36 41.69
CA GLU A 344 -27.62 5.69 42.49
C GLU A 344 -28.23 4.48 41.76
N GLY A 345 -28.27 4.50 40.42
CA GLY A 345 -28.83 3.44 39.60
C GLY A 345 -27.82 2.38 39.13
N TRP A 346 -26.51 2.59 39.28
CA TRP A 346 -25.48 1.74 38.68
C TRP A 346 -25.52 0.29 39.18
N ALA A 347 -25.70 0.08 40.48
CA ALA A 347 -25.73 -1.26 41.07
C ALA A 347 -26.92 -2.08 40.57
N ALA A 348 -28.10 -1.46 40.51
CA ALA A 348 -29.30 -2.09 39.98
C ALA A 348 -29.17 -2.41 38.48
N LEU A 349 -28.65 -1.46 37.68
CA LEU A 349 -28.42 -1.68 36.24
C LEU A 349 -27.45 -2.84 35.98
N LYS A 350 -26.33 -2.90 36.71
CA LYS A 350 -25.35 -4.00 36.58
C LYS A 350 -25.98 -5.34 36.93
N ALA A 351 -26.78 -5.41 38.00
CA ALA A 351 -27.46 -6.63 38.40
C ALA A 351 -28.50 -7.09 37.36
N ASP A 352 -29.24 -6.15 36.76
CA ASP A 352 -30.16 -6.44 35.67
C ASP A 352 -29.45 -7.01 34.44
N VAL A 353 -28.36 -6.36 34.00
CA VAL A 353 -27.58 -6.79 32.84
C VAL A 353 -27.00 -8.18 33.03
N ILE A 354 -26.34 -8.45 34.17
CA ILE A 354 -25.78 -9.78 34.47
C ILE A 354 -26.88 -10.86 34.45
N ARG A 355 -28.06 -10.57 35.01
CA ARG A 355 -29.17 -11.52 35.00
C ARG A 355 -29.62 -11.81 33.57
N ASP A 356 -29.82 -10.77 32.77
CA ASP A 356 -30.39 -10.86 31.43
C ASP A 356 -29.38 -11.45 30.41
N GLU A 357 -28.08 -11.18 30.55
CA GLU A 357 -26.98 -11.83 29.81
C GLU A 357 -26.89 -13.32 30.15
N ASN A 358 -26.90 -13.67 31.44
CA ASN A 358 -26.87 -15.08 31.85
C ASN A 358 -28.12 -15.86 31.39
N GLU A 359 -29.28 -15.20 31.30
CA GLU A 359 -30.49 -15.79 30.72
C GLU A 359 -30.34 -15.99 29.21
N ALA A 360 -29.79 -15.02 28.50
CA ALA A 360 -29.46 -15.13 27.07
C ALA A 360 -28.47 -16.26 26.79
N ASP A 361 -27.40 -16.37 27.58
CA ASP A 361 -26.40 -17.43 27.45
C ASP A 361 -27.04 -18.81 27.63
N ARG A 362 -27.83 -18.99 28.70
CA ARG A 362 -28.57 -20.24 28.94
C ARG A 362 -29.53 -20.57 27.78
N ALA A 363 -30.23 -19.57 27.24
CA ALA A 363 -31.13 -19.77 26.10
C ALA A 363 -30.38 -20.19 24.82
N CYS A 364 -29.13 -19.76 24.66
CA CYS A 364 -28.23 -20.17 23.59
C CYS A 364 -27.46 -21.47 23.87
N GLY A 365 -27.66 -22.09 25.04
CA GLY A 365 -26.88 -23.26 25.48
C GLY A 365 -25.40 -22.95 25.73
N LEU A 366 -25.07 -21.69 26.01
CA LEU A 366 -23.73 -21.21 26.30
C LEU A 366 -23.43 -21.37 27.80
N PRO A 367 -22.16 -21.59 28.17
CA PRO A 367 -21.76 -21.63 29.57
C PRO A 367 -21.90 -20.26 30.21
N VAL A 368 -22.50 -20.22 31.39
CA VAL A 368 -22.52 -19.00 32.22
C VAL A 368 -21.11 -18.73 32.73
N PRO A 369 -20.58 -17.50 32.63
CA PRO A 369 -19.26 -17.17 33.17
C PRO A 369 -19.12 -17.57 34.65
N GLY A 370 -18.02 -18.27 34.98
CA GLY A 370 -17.73 -18.79 36.33
C GLY A 370 -18.38 -20.14 36.67
N ALA A 371 -19.16 -20.74 35.76
CA ALA A 371 -19.67 -22.10 35.94
C ALA A 371 -18.57 -23.16 35.70
N PRO A 372 -18.62 -24.34 36.37
CA PRO A 372 -17.62 -25.39 36.18
C PRO A 372 -17.52 -25.95 34.75
N ASP A 373 -18.64 -25.99 34.02
CA ASP A 373 -18.67 -26.36 32.61
C ASP A 373 -18.55 -25.10 31.75
N GLN A 374 -17.45 -25.01 30.99
CA GLN A 374 -17.12 -23.92 30.07
C GLN A 374 -17.08 -24.41 28.62
N THR A 375 -17.75 -25.52 28.32
CA THR A 375 -17.76 -26.10 26.96
C THR A 375 -18.64 -25.27 26.03
N MET A 376 -18.08 -24.87 24.87
CA MET A 376 -18.81 -24.08 23.86
C MET A 376 -19.47 -24.98 22.80
N PRO A 377 -20.77 -24.77 22.48
CA PRO A 377 -21.43 -25.50 21.39
C PRO A 377 -20.93 -25.05 20.01
N ALA A 378 -21.14 -25.89 18.99
CA ALA A 378 -20.91 -25.50 17.60
C ALA A 378 -21.85 -24.35 17.21
N GLN A 379 -21.34 -23.33 16.50
CA GLN A 379 -22.05 -22.09 16.14
C GLN A 379 -22.45 -21.19 17.33
N ALA A 380 -21.75 -21.28 18.47
CA ALA A 380 -21.98 -20.43 19.65
C ALA A 380 -22.10 -18.93 19.33
N SER A 381 -21.22 -18.39 18.48
CA SER A 381 -21.16 -16.97 18.14
C SER A 381 -22.46 -16.43 17.52
N ALA A 382 -23.12 -17.21 16.66
CA ALA A 382 -24.31 -16.72 15.94
C ALA A 382 -25.51 -16.50 16.89
N CYS A 383 -25.72 -17.39 17.86
CA CYS A 383 -26.78 -17.22 18.85
C CYS A 383 -26.44 -16.08 19.82
N TRP A 384 -25.17 -16.02 20.25
CA TRP A 384 -24.67 -14.97 21.13
C TRP A 384 -24.86 -13.58 20.50
N ILE A 385 -24.44 -13.39 19.24
CA ILE A 385 -24.62 -12.13 18.49
C ILE A 385 -26.09 -11.70 18.48
N ALA A 386 -27.00 -12.60 18.07
CA ALA A 386 -28.41 -12.28 18.01
C ALA A 386 -29.02 -11.98 19.40
N ALA A 387 -28.48 -12.57 20.47
CA ALA A 387 -28.91 -12.30 21.83
C ALA A 387 -28.41 -10.95 22.35
N SER A 388 -27.15 -10.60 22.07
CA SER A 388 -26.55 -9.31 22.37
C SER A 388 -27.28 -8.16 21.67
N ASP A 389 -27.68 -8.34 20.40
CA ASP A 389 -28.48 -7.36 19.66
C ASP A 389 -29.84 -7.11 20.32
N ARG A 390 -30.55 -8.19 20.71
CA ARG A 390 -31.83 -8.08 21.41
C ARG A 390 -31.68 -7.40 22.78
N LEU A 391 -30.58 -7.66 23.48
CA LEU A 391 -30.26 -6.97 24.74
C LEU A 391 -30.02 -5.48 24.48
N ALA A 392 -29.15 -5.13 23.54
CA ALA A 392 -28.85 -3.76 23.18
C ALA A 392 -30.13 -2.98 22.82
N ASP A 393 -31.01 -3.55 22.00
CA ASP A 393 -32.29 -2.93 21.64
C ASP A 393 -33.21 -2.69 22.84
N ARG A 394 -33.33 -3.67 23.75
CA ARG A 394 -34.15 -3.54 24.96
C ARG A 394 -33.64 -2.42 25.87
N TYR A 395 -32.34 -2.37 26.13
CA TYR A 395 -31.76 -1.32 26.98
C TYR A 395 -31.79 0.05 26.32
N ARG A 396 -31.62 0.12 24.99
CA ARG A 396 -31.69 1.37 24.23
C ARG A 396 -33.05 2.06 24.32
N GLN A 397 -34.15 1.31 24.53
CA GLN A 397 -35.49 1.90 24.75
C GLN A 397 -35.59 2.78 26.00
N ARG A 398 -34.62 2.67 26.93
CA ARG A 398 -34.56 3.48 28.17
C ARG A 398 -33.76 4.77 27.99
N LEU A 399 -33.14 4.98 26.83
CA LEU A 399 -32.32 6.15 26.53
C LEU A 399 -33.16 7.24 25.84
N SER A 400 -32.78 8.50 26.05
CA SER A 400 -33.37 9.66 25.37
C SER A 400 -32.34 10.77 25.17
N GLY A 401 -32.53 11.63 24.16
CA GLY A 401 -31.60 12.74 23.88
C GLY A 401 -30.20 12.29 23.44
N SER A 402 -29.16 13.04 23.79
CA SER A 402 -27.75 12.74 23.46
C SER A 402 -27.29 11.33 23.85
N PRO A 403 -27.67 10.75 25.01
CA PRO A 403 -27.41 9.34 25.33
C PRO A 403 -27.96 8.36 24.28
N LEU A 404 -29.16 8.62 23.73
CA LEU A 404 -29.77 7.78 22.71
C LEU A 404 -29.05 7.92 21.37
N GLU A 405 -28.70 9.16 20.97
CA GLU A 405 -27.89 9.42 19.78
C GLU A 405 -26.55 8.68 19.85
N GLU A 406 -25.85 8.81 20.99
CA GLU A 406 -24.60 8.11 21.22
C GLU A 406 -24.75 6.59 21.14
N SER A 407 -25.81 6.01 21.71
CA SER A 407 -26.05 4.56 21.69
C SER A 407 -26.44 3.97 20.33
N ARG A 408 -26.75 4.82 19.35
CA ARG A 408 -27.11 4.45 17.97
C ARG A 408 -25.96 4.64 16.99
N ARG A 409 -24.90 5.30 17.43
CA ARG A 409 -23.74 5.62 16.60
C ARG A 409 -23.07 4.35 16.14
N ASP A 410 -22.67 4.32 14.87
CA ASP A 410 -21.83 3.26 14.34
C ASP A 410 -20.57 3.09 15.21
N ILE A 411 -20.23 1.85 15.51
CA ILE A 411 -19.19 1.54 16.50
C ILE A 411 -17.81 2.00 16.03
N ASP A 412 -17.54 2.06 14.72
CA ASP A 412 -16.26 2.55 14.20
C ASP A 412 -16.16 4.06 14.40
N THR A 413 -17.27 4.76 14.20
CA THR A 413 -17.36 6.19 14.49
C THR A 413 -17.19 6.44 15.98
N HIS A 414 -17.76 5.59 16.85
CA HIS A 414 -17.63 5.71 18.30
C HIS A 414 -16.17 5.52 18.78
N LEU A 415 -15.48 4.51 18.25
CA LEU A 415 -14.05 4.27 18.50
C LEU A 415 -13.18 5.42 17.99
N ALA A 416 -13.45 5.92 16.78
CA ALA A 416 -12.71 7.03 16.19
C ALA A 416 -12.83 8.32 17.00
N LEU A 417 -14.01 8.62 17.57
CA LEU A 417 -14.20 9.79 18.42
C LEU A 417 -13.44 9.68 19.75
N GLN A 418 -13.30 8.47 20.32
CA GLN A 418 -12.46 8.25 21.51
C GLN A 418 -10.98 8.46 21.16
N GLN A 419 -10.52 7.91 20.03
CA GLN A 419 -9.17 8.15 19.52
C GLN A 419 -8.91 9.65 19.27
N ARG A 420 -9.91 10.36 18.76
CA ARG A 420 -9.82 11.81 18.53
C ARG A 420 -9.62 12.59 19.82
N LEU A 421 -10.27 12.19 20.92
CA LEU A 421 -10.02 12.79 22.24
C LEU A 421 -8.60 12.53 22.74
N VAL A 422 -8.01 11.38 22.42
CA VAL A 422 -6.58 11.09 22.69
C VAL A 422 -5.67 12.00 21.86
N GLU A 423 -5.92 12.12 20.56
CA GLU A 423 -5.13 12.98 19.66
C GLU A 423 -5.15 14.44 20.06
N LEU A 424 -6.30 14.93 20.52
CA LEU A 424 -6.49 16.30 20.98
C LEU A 424 -5.98 16.54 22.41
N GLY A 425 -5.46 15.51 23.08
CA GLY A 425 -4.90 15.60 24.43
C GLY A 425 -5.94 15.72 25.55
N TYR A 426 -7.23 15.45 25.28
CA TYR A 426 -8.26 15.35 26.31
C TYR A 426 -8.21 14.01 27.05
N LEU A 427 -7.65 12.98 26.41
CA LEU A 427 -7.32 11.68 27.03
C LEU A 427 -5.80 11.44 27.00
N PRO A 428 -5.24 10.72 27.98
CA PRO A 428 -3.83 10.30 27.97
C PRO A 428 -3.45 9.54 26.70
N ALA A 429 -2.21 9.72 26.23
CA ALA A 429 -1.71 9.10 24.99
C ALA A 429 -1.65 7.56 25.05
N ASP A 430 -1.60 6.97 26.24
CA ASP A 430 -1.62 5.53 26.50
C ASP A 430 -3.03 4.97 26.74
N THR A 431 -4.07 5.79 26.58
CA THR A 431 -5.47 5.34 26.71
C THR A 431 -5.77 4.27 25.66
N LYS A 432 -6.23 3.10 26.11
CA LYS A 432 -6.77 2.07 25.22
C LYS A 432 -8.06 2.59 24.60
N VAL A 433 -8.12 2.62 23.27
CA VAL A 433 -9.36 2.89 22.53
C VAL A 433 -10.14 1.59 22.41
N ASP A 434 -11.21 1.49 23.18
CA ASP A 434 -12.05 0.30 23.37
C ASP A 434 -13.53 0.58 23.14
N GLY A 435 -13.93 1.82 22.86
CA GLY A 435 -15.33 2.21 22.67
C GLY A 435 -16.08 2.36 23.99
N VAL A 436 -15.41 2.24 25.14
CA VAL A 436 -16.02 2.38 26.45
C VAL A 436 -15.94 3.82 26.92
N TYR A 437 -17.08 4.51 26.93
CA TYR A 437 -17.17 5.88 27.40
C TYR A 437 -17.41 5.91 28.93
N GLY A 438 -16.41 5.41 29.66
CA GLY A 438 -16.34 5.43 31.12
C GLY A 438 -16.03 6.83 31.67
N GLU A 439 -15.86 6.93 32.99
CA GLU A 439 -15.75 8.23 33.70
C GLU A 439 -14.64 9.14 33.14
N ALA A 440 -13.47 8.58 32.77
CA ALA A 440 -12.38 9.34 32.17
C ALA A 440 -12.76 9.93 30.80
N THR A 441 -13.35 9.10 29.92
CA THR A 441 -13.84 9.53 28.60
C THR A 441 -14.97 10.55 28.72
N ARG A 442 -15.89 10.39 29.68
CA ARG A 442 -16.96 11.38 29.96
C ARG A 442 -16.39 12.73 30.40
N ALA A 443 -15.39 12.71 31.28
CA ALA A 443 -14.70 13.93 31.71
C ALA A 443 -13.97 14.61 30.55
N ALA A 444 -13.31 13.82 29.69
CA ALA A 444 -12.65 14.31 28.48
C ALA A 444 -13.64 14.94 27.49
N ILE A 445 -14.79 14.30 27.25
CA ILE A 445 -15.87 14.84 26.41
C ILE A 445 -16.37 16.17 26.97
N ALA A 446 -16.66 16.23 28.27
CA ALA A 446 -17.15 17.47 28.90
C ALA A 446 -16.10 18.59 28.85
N ALA A 447 -14.81 18.26 28.98
CA ALA A 447 -13.72 19.22 28.82
C ALA A 447 -13.63 19.75 27.38
N TRP A 448 -13.70 18.87 26.39
CA TRP A 448 -13.74 19.25 24.97
C TRP A 448 -14.97 20.09 24.65
N GLN A 449 -16.16 19.72 25.13
CA GLN A 449 -17.40 20.47 24.94
C GLN A 449 -17.27 21.92 25.44
N ARG A 450 -16.68 22.13 26.63
CA ARG A 450 -16.42 23.48 27.16
C ARG A 450 -15.44 24.26 26.29
N ALA A 451 -14.34 23.62 25.88
CA ALA A 451 -13.32 24.27 25.06
C ALA A 451 -13.85 24.64 23.66
N ALA A 452 -14.66 23.77 23.06
CA ALA A 452 -15.32 23.98 21.78
C ALA A 452 -16.62 24.82 21.88
N GLN A 453 -16.92 25.39 23.05
CA GLN A 453 -18.09 26.24 23.31
C GLN A 453 -19.41 25.61 22.87
N ARG A 454 -19.55 24.29 23.11
CA ARG A 454 -20.76 23.53 22.78
C ARG A 454 -21.92 23.96 23.69
N PRO A 455 -23.18 23.84 23.24
CA PRO A 455 -24.35 24.25 24.03
C PRO A 455 -24.49 23.55 25.38
N THR A 456 -24.02 22.31 25.48
CA THR A 456 -24.00 21.51 26.70
C THR A 456 -22.60 20.92 26.93
N ALA A 457 -22.26 20.71 28.20
CA ALA A 457 -21.02 20.06 28.65
C ALA A 457 -21.32 18.91 29.62
N ASP A 458 -22.23 18.03 29.18
CA ASP A 458 -22.82 16.93 29.95
C ASP A 458 -22.04 15.62 29.84
N GLY A 459 -20.98 15.57 29.02
CA GLY A 459 -20.15 14.38 28.83
C GLY A 459 -20.76 13.36 27.86
N PHE A 460 -21.83 13.68 27.15
CA PHE A 460 -22.36 12.89 26.04
C PHE A 460 -22.00 13.54 24.71
N LEU A 461 -21.60 12.74 23.72
CA LEU A 461 -21.48 13.24 22.35
C LEU A 461 -22.82 13.11 21.65
N SER A 462 -23.55 14.22 21.50
CA SER A 462 -24.65 14.32 20.53
C SER A 462 -24.13 14.12 19.11
N ASP A 463 -25.00 13.92 18.11
CA ASP A 463 -24.57 13.80 16.71
C ASP A 463 -23.94 15.10 16.20
N ALA A 464 -24.42 16.25 16.69
CA ALA A 464 -23.81 17.54 16.39
C ALA A 464 -22.42 17.70 17.04
N ASP A 465 -22.21 17.11 18.22
CA ASP A 465 -20.91 17.10 18.89
C ASP A 465 -19.93 16.15 18.20
N ALA A 466 -20.39 14.96 17.83
CA ALA A 466 -19.61 13.98 17.08
C ALA A 466 -19.09 14.57 15.75
N ALA A 467 -19.97 15.24 15.00
CA ALA A 467 -19.57 15.91 13.75
C ALA A 467 -18.53 17.02 13.98
N ALA A 468 -18.69 17.80 15.06
CA ALA A 468 -17.75 18.88 15.38
C ALA A 468 -16.39 18.34 15.87
N LEU A 469 -16.38 17.28 16.68
CA LEU A 469 -15.16 16.64 17.19
C LEU A 469 -14.36 15.96 16.07
N ALA A 470 -15.04 15.37 15.08
CA ALA A 470 -14.44 14.71 13.94
C ALA A 470 -13.80 15.66 12.91
N ALA A 471 -14.11 16.96 12.95
CA ALA A 471 -13.55 17.93 12.00
C ALA A 471 -12.03 18.13 12.20
N PRO A 472 -11.25 18.31 11.11
CA PRO A 472 -9.85 18.70 11.22
C PRO A 472 -9.72 20.08 11.89
N PRO A 473 -8.61 20.36 12.59
CA PRO A 473 -8.39 21.68 13.19
C PRO A 473 -8.34 22.74 12.08
N ALA A 474 -9.02 23.87 12.33
CA ALA A 474 -9.05 25.02 11.43
C ALA A 474 -7.72 25.78 11.38
#